data_AF-A0A0C9V6J5-F1
#
_entry.id   AF-A0A0C9V6J5-F1
#
_cell.length_a   1.000
_cell.length_b   1.000
_cell.length_c   1.000
_cell.angle_alpha   90.00
_cell.angle_beta   90.00
_cell.angle_gamma   90.00
#
_symmetry.space_group_name_H-M   'P 1'
#
loop_
_entity.id
_entity.type
_entity.pdbx_description
1 polymer ?
#
loop_
_entity_poly.entity_id
_entity_poly.type
_entity_poly.pdbx_seq_one_letter_code
_entity_poly.pdbx_strand_id
1 'polypeptide(L)'
;MSPRNPGGSDSGEDIDDVLAIKSGTDGVPLNVRVKAYMDLKQVCIPAYINDTLCVRVLQNVKAHLHFVLKGDLLWTKNGLGYSVACVLRNILWRGRKISQVLIDQAHQTIGHFGPFKTLKYIQGSF
;
A
#
# COMPACT_ATOMS: atom_id res chain seq x y z
N MET A 1 29.04 -39.18 -13.33
CA MET A 1 29.47 -38.09 -12.42
C MET A 1 28.46 -36.95 -12.55
N SER A 2 27.72 -36.64 -11.48
CA SER A 2 26.99 -35.36 -11.31
C SER A 2 27.85 -34.42 -10.44
N PRO A 3 27.61 -33.09 -10.29
CA PRO A 3 26.39 -32.32 -10.61
C PRO A 3 26.59 -30.85 -11.14
N ARG A 4 25.45 -30.13 -11.29
CA ARG A 4 25.18 -28.67 -11.12
C ARG A 4 24.99 -27.74 -12.35
N ASN A 5 23.69 -27.56 -12.65
CA ASN A 5 22.86 -26.32 -12.64
C ASN A 5 23.24 -25.04 -13.44
N PRO A 6 22.23 -24.32 -13.98
CA PRO A 6 22.38 -23.05 -14.67
C PRO A 6 22.46 -21.89 -13.66
N GLY A 7 23.35 -20.92 -13.88
CA GLY A 7 23.21 -19.56 -13.34
C GLY A 7 22.36 -18.75 -14.33
N GLY A 8 21.28 -18.07 -13.95
CA GLY A 8 21.14 -17.15 -12.82
C GLY A 8 21.79 -15.82 -13.24
N SER A 9 21.05 -14.82 -13.72
CA SER A 9 20.27 -13.95 -12.84
C SER A 9 18.94 -13.51 -13.46
N ASP A 10 17.86 -14.07 -12.92
CA ASP A 10 16.64 -13.32 -12.62
C ASP A 10 17.03 -12.19 -11.66
N SER A 11 17.12 -10.97 -12.16
CA SER A 11 17.32 -9.78 -11.34
C SER A 11 16.12 -8.87 -11.52
N GLY A 12 15.18 -9.05 -10.60
CA GLY A 12 14.44 -7.96 -9.98
C GLY A 12 13.51 -7.22 -10.92
N GLU A 13 12.24 -7.60 -10.89
CA GLU A 13 11.17 -6.65 -11.18
C GLU A 13 11.40 -5.39 -10.32
N ASP A 14 11.90 -4.32 -10.95
CA ASP A 14 11.86 -2.96 -10.42
C ASP A 14 10.40 -2.51 -10.39
N ILE A 15 9.70 -2.93 -9.34
CA ILE A 15 8.31 -2.53 -9.06
C ILE A 15 8.23 -1.04 -8.68
N ASP A 16 9.37 -0.37 -8.49
CA ASP A 16 9.45 1.04 -8.08
C ASP A 16 9.34 2.05 -9.24
N ASP A 17 9.44 1.62 -10.50
CA ASP A 17 9.42 2.52 -11.66
C ASP A 17 8.14 2.42 -12.50
N VAL A 18 6.97 2.46 -11.83
CA VAL A 18 5.74 2.88 -12.52
C VAL A 18 5.78 4.39 -12.71
N LEU A 19 6.64 4.83 -13.63
CA LEU A 19 6.78 6.24 -14.03
C LEU A 19 5.48 6.70 -14.70
N ALA A 20 4.78 7.61 -14.01
CA ALA A 20 3.65 8.37 -14.51
C ALA A 20 4.16 9.42 -15.51
N ILE A 21 4.49 9.02 -16.74
CA ILE A 21 4.94 9.97 -17.76
C ILE A 21 4.02 9.88 -18.98
N LYS A 22 3.29 10.99 -19.18
CA LYS A 22 2.37 11.37 -20.28
C LYS A 22 0.90 10.97 -20.16
N SER A 23 0.21 11.59 -19.20
CA SER A 23 -1.27 11.78 -19.26
C SER A 23 -1.72 13.21 -18.97
N GLY A 24 -0.87 14.23 -19.15
CA GLY A 24 -1.27 15.63 -18.97
C GLY A 24 -1.52 16.07 -17.52
N THR A 25 -0.94 15.37 -16.55
CA THR A 25 -0.78 15.88 -15.17
C THR A 25 0.70 15.83 -14.79
N ASP A 26 1.11 16.79 -13.95
CA ASP A 26 2.46 17.01 -13.45
C ASP A 26 3.07 15.67 -13.03
N GLY A 27 4.26 15.33 -13.57
CA GLY A 27 4.91 14.01 -13.48
C GLY A 27 5.36 13.58 -12.07
N VAL A 28 4.47 13.70 -11.09
CA VAL A 28 4.68 13.37 -9.68
C VAL A 28 4.56 11.86 -9.51
N PRO A 29 5.59 11.19 -8.98
CA PRO A 29 5.57 9.75 -8.72
C PRO A 29 4.37 9.34 -7.84
N LEU A 30 3.86 8.12 -8.05
CA LEU A 30 2.65 7.64 -7.37
C LEU A 30 2.81 7.64 -5.85
N ASN A 31 3.96 7.19 -5.36
CA ASN A 31 4.28 7.20 -3.93
C ASN A 31 4.24 8.62 -3.33
N VAL A 32 4.59 9.65 -4.10
CA VAL A 32 4.51 11.07 -3.70
C VAL A 32 3.06 11.52 -3.69
N ARG A 33 2.26 11.17 -4.70
CA ARG A 33 0.84 11.54 -4.78
C ARG A 33 0.01 10.90 -3.66
N VAL A 34 0.28 9.64 -3.35
CA VAL A 34 -0.38 8.91 -2.24
C VAL A 34 0.01 9.51 -0.90
N LYS A 35 1.30 9.80 -0.67
CA LYS A 35 1.77 10.46 0.58
C LYS A 35 1.26 11.89 0.74
N ALA A 36 1.14 12.65 -0.35
CA ALA A 36 0.66 14.03 -0.31
C ALA A 36 -0.82 14.15 0.10
N TYR A 37 -1.62 13.11 -0.16
CA TYR A 37 -3.05 13.15 0.15
C TYR A 37 -3.37 12.81 1.61
N MET A 38 -2.68 11.82 2.18
CA MET A 38 -2.89 11.38 3.56
C MET A 38 -1.66 10.65 4.09
N ASP A 39 -1.17 11.07 5.25
CA ASP A 39 -0.20 10.29 6.01
C ASP A 39 -0.93 9.27 6.91
N LEU A 40 -0.95 8.02 6.47
CA LEU A 40 -1.57 6.92 7.21
C LEU A 40 -1.02 6.78 8.64
N LYS A 41 0.26 7.10 8.89
CA LYS A 41 0.82 7.01 10.23
C LYS A 41 0.17 8.03 11.17
N GLN A 42 0.04 9.27 10.71
CA GLN A 42 -0.59 10.35 11.48
C GLN A 42 -2.05 10.05 11.81
N VAL A 43 -2.74 9.28 10.97
CA VAL A 43 -4.15 8.94 11.19
C VAL A 43 -4.31 7.67 12.03
N CYS A 44 -3.53 6.63 11.75
CA CYS A 44 -3.69 5.32 12.39
C CYS A 44 -3.10 5.26 13.79
N ILE A 45 -1.94 5.88 14.05
CA ILE A 45 -1.26 5.80 15.35
C ILE A 45 -2.13 6.37 16.48
N PRO A 46 -2.71 7.58 16.38
CA PRO A 46 -3.59 8.10 17.42
C PRO A 46 -4.85 7.25 17.60
N ALA A 47 -5.34 6.63 16.51
CA ALA A 47 -6.52 5.79 16.56
C ALA A 47 -6.26 4.46 17.29
N TYR A 48 -5.06 3.89 17.18
CA TYR A 48 -4.70 2.66 17.89
C TYR A 48 -4.75 2.82 19.40
N ILE A 49 -4.42 4.00 19.93
CA ILE A 49 -4.46 4.29 21.37
C ILE A 49 -5.90 4.29 21.91
N ASN A 50 -6.86 4.61 21.05
CA ASN A 50 -8.29 4.67 21.41
C ASN A 50 -9.02 3.34 21.21
N ASP A 51 -8.36 2.31 20.69
CA ASP A 51 -8.94 1.00 20.45
C ASP A 51 -8.35 -0.06 21.39
N THR A 52 -9.22 -0.67 22.20
CA THR A 52 -8.82 -1.62 23.26
C THR A 52 -8.05 -2.82 22.72
N LEU A 53 -8.37 -3.31 21.52
CA LEU A 53 -7.65 -4.43 20.90
C LEU A 53 -6.26 -3.99 20.49
N CYS A 54 -6.17 -2.85 19.80
CA CYS A 54 -4.90 -2.30 19.34
C CYS A 54 -3.96 -1.98 20.52
N VAL A 55 -4.47 -1.40 21.61
CA VAL A 55 -3.68 -1.15 22.83
C VAL A 55 -3.10 -2.45 23.39
N ARG A 56 -3.91 -3.51 23.54
CA ARG A 56 -3.44 -4.81 24.04
C ARG A 56 -2.38 -5.42 23.12
N VAL A 57 -2.61 -5.35 21.81
CA VAL A 57 -1.66 -5.85 20.82
C VAL A 57 -0.33 -5.08 20.88
N LEU A 58 -0.38 -3.75 20.99
CA LEU A 58 0.81 -2.91 21.08
C LEU A 58 1.61 -3.13 22.37
N GLN A 59 0.94 -3.47 23.49
CA GLN A 59 1.61 -3.78 24.76
C GLN A 59 2.46 -5.06 24.68
N ASN A 60 2.05 -6.05 23.89
CA ASN A 60 2.81 -7.28 23.72
C ASN A 60 2.64 -7.90 22.33
N VAL A 61 3.22 -7.25 21.31
CA VAL A 61 3.09 -7.69 19.91
C VAL A 61 3.59 -9.14 19.72
N LYS A 62 4.62 -9.56 20.46
CA LYS A 62 5.18 -10.93 20.37
C LYS A 62 4.20 -12.02 20.82
N ALA A 63 3.29 -11.71 21.74
CA ALA A 63 2.23 -12.64 22.16
C ALA A 63 1.11 -12.76 21.12
N HIS A 64 1.03 -11.83 20.17
CA HIS A 64 -0.03 -11.76 19.17
C HIS A 64 0.52 -12.06 17.77
N LEU A 65 0.80 -13.34 17.49
CA LEU A 65 1.44 -13.81 16.25
C LEU A 65 0.74 -13.39 14.94
N HIS A 66 -0.55 -13.09 15.01
CA HIS A 66 -1.33 -12.59 13.86
C HIS A 66 -1.07 -11.12 13.53
N PHE A 67 -0.36 -10.41 14.40
CA PHE A 67 -0.05 -9.00 14.26
C PHE A 67 1.45 -8.76 14.20
N VAL A 68 1.85 -7.81 13.37
CA VAL A 68 3.24 -7.39 13.21
C VAL A 68 3.27 -5.87 13.22
N LEU A 69 4.11 -5.28 14.08
CA LEU A 69 4.37 -3.84 14.04
C LEU A 69 5.51 -3.59 13.04
N LYS A 70 5.24 -2.86 11.95
CA LYS A 70 6.23 -2.53 10.92
C LYS A 70 6.10 -1.05 10.55
N GLY A 71 7.18 -0.29 10.79
CA GLY A 71 7.22 1.15 10.52
C GLY A 71 6.09 1.89 11.23
N ASP A 72 5.88 1.60 12.52
CA ASP A 72 4.87 2.23 13.40
C ASP A 72 3.41 1.96 13.05
N LEU A 73 3.15 1.18 12.00
CA LEU A 73 1.83 0.70 11.66
C LEU A 73 1.66 -0.74 12.09
N LEU A 74 0.46 -1.07 12.57
CA LEU A 74 0.10 -2.43 12.89
C LEU A 74 -0.35 -3.14 11.61
N TRP A 75 0.19 -4.32 11.35
CA TRP A 75 -0.13 -5.15 10.19
C TRP A 75 -0.72 -6.46 10.67
N THR A 76 -1.59 -7.05 9.85
CA THR A 76 -2.13 -8.39 10.08
C THR A 76 -2.21 -9.17 8.78
N LYS A 77 -2.46 -10.47 8.88
CA LYS A 77 -2.70 -11.34 7.73
C LYS A 77 -4.20 -11.44 7.48
N ASN A 78 -4.63 -11.13 6.25
CA ASN A 78 -6.02 -11.38 5.86
C ASN A 78 -6.27 -12.90 5.64
N GLY A 79 -7.52 -13.28 5.37
CA GLY A 79 -7.88 -14.69 5.13
C GLY A 79 -7.19 -15.34 3.91
N LEU A 80 -6.56 -14.55 3.06
CA LEU A 80 -5.77 -15.02 1.90
C LEU A 80 -4.26 -15.04 2.19
N GLY A 81 -3.83 -14.74 3.42
CA GLY A 81 -2.42 -14.72 3.81
C GLY A 81 -1.63 -13.48 3.38
N TYR A 82 -2.29 -12.46 2.83
CA TYR A 82 -1.65 -11.18 2.48
C TYR A 82 -1.46 -10.30 3.71
N SER A 83 -0.32 -9.60 3.76
CA SER A 83 -0.03 -8.62 4.81
C SER A 83 -0.80 -7.33 4.52
N VAL A 84 -1.70 -6.95 5.42
CA VAL A 84 -2.54 -5.76 5.29
C VAL A 84 -2.37 -4.85 6.51
N ALA A 85 -2.36 -3.54 6.29
CA ALA A 85 -2.32 -2.58 7.38
C ALA A 85 -3.64 -2.58 8.15
N CYS A 86 -3.56 -2.53 9.47
CA CYS A 86 -4.71 -2.44 10.35
C CYS A 86 -5.23 -1.00 10.33
N VAL A 87 -6.38 -0.80 9.70
CA VAL A 87 -7.06 0.50 9.63
C VAL A 87 -8.41 0.37 10.33
N LEU A 88 -8.60 1.10 11.43
CA LEU A 88 -9.84 1.05 12.21
C LEU A 88 -10.99 1.71 11.45
N ARG A 89 -12.16 1.08 11.47
CA ARG A 89 -13.32 1.47 10.65
C ARG A 89 -13.94 2.82 11.05
N ASN A 90 -13.81 3.21 12.32
CA ASN A 90 -14.47 4.39 12.88
C ASN A 90 -13.60 5.64 12.87
N ILE A 91 -12.45 5.62 12.18
CA ILE A 91 -11.61 6.81 12.05
C ILE A 91 -12.19 7.74 11.00
N LEU A 92 -12.35 9.02 11.37
CA LEU A 92 -12.71 10.09 10.46
C LEU A 92 -11.45 10.90 10.10
N TRP A 93 -11.24 11.12 8.80
CA TRP A 93 -10.28 12.07 8.27
C TRP A 93 -11.02 13.19 7.56
N ARG A 94 -10.85 14.43 8.03
CA ARG A 94 -11.52 15.62 7.46
C ARG A 94 -13.04 15.42 7.30
N GLY A 95 -13.69 14.80 8.30
CA GLY A 95 -15.14 14.55 8.30
C GLY A 95 -15.62 13.35 7.47
N ARG A 96 -14.73 12.60 6.81
CA ARG A 96 -15.07 11.40 6.03
C ARG A 96 -14.48 10.14 6.65
N LYS A 97 -15.10 8.97 6.47
CA LYS A 97 -14.54 7.70 6.94
C LYS A 97 -13.24 7.41 6.21
N ILE A 98 -12.18 7.04 6.94
CA ILE A 98 -10.88 6.77 6.34
C ILE A 98 -10.95 5.69 5.25
N SER A 99 -11.79 4.66 5.43
CA SER A 99 -11.99 3.62 4.43
C SER A 99 -12.54 4.17 3.12
N GLN A 100 -13.51 5.10 3.17
CA GLN A 100 -14.03 5.78 1.98
C GLN A 100 -12.93 6.58 1.29
N VAL A 101 -12.13 7.29 2.08
CA VAL A 101 -11.02 8.09 1.54
C VAL A 101 -9.99 7.20 0.86
N LEU A 102 -9.60 6.07 1.48
CA LEU A 102 -8.65 5.12 0.90
C LEU A 102 -9.20 4.44 -0.36
N ILE A 103 -10.49 4.09 -0.36
CA ILE A 103 -11.17 3.54 -1.54
C ILE A 103 -11.18 4.57 -2.67
N ASP A 104 -11.55 5.82 -2.40
CA ASP A 104 -11.55 6.90 -3.40
C ASP A 104 -10.14 7.13 -3.96
N GLN A 105 -9.12 7.14 -3.10
CA GLN A 105 -7.73 7.29 -3.53
C GLN A 105 -7.26 6.12 -4.39
N ALA A 106 -7.63 4.88 -4.04
CA ALA A 106 -7.35 3.72 -4.86
C ALA A 106 -8.06 3.81 -6.22
N HIS A 107 -9.33 4.21 -6.25
CA HIS A 107 -10.10 4.39 -7.48
C HIS A 107 -9.54 5.49 -8.37
N GLN A 108 -9.16 6.65 -7.80
CA GLN A 108 -8.52 7.71 -8.56
C GLN A 108 -7.19 7.22 -9.12
N THR A 109 -6.33 6.64 -8.28
CA THR A 109 -5.03 6.12 -8.70
C THR A 109 -5.17 5.10 -9.84
N ILE A 110 -5.92 4.02 -9.63
CA ILE A 110 -6.10 2.94 -10.61
C ILE A 110 -6.88 3.44 -11.82
N GLY A 111 -7.89 4.28 -11.61
CA GLY A 111 -8.69 4.89 -12.68
C GLY A 111 -7.88 5.81 -13.58
N HIS A 112 -6.80 6.43 -13.08
CA HIS A 112 -5.83 7.16 -13.92
C HIS A 112 -4.87 6.19 -14.65
N PHE A 113 -4.58 5.02 -14.06
CA PHE A 113 -3.81 3.97 -14.75
C PHE A 113 -4.57 3.31 -15.91
N GLY A 114 -5.90 3.27 -15.88
CA GLY A 114 -6.71 2.76 -16.99
C GLY A 114 -6.42 3.46 -18.32
N PRO A 115 -6.62 4.79 -18.43
CA PRO A 115 -6.24 5.58 -19.59
C PRO A 115 -4.76 5.45 -19.96
N PHE A 116 -3.86 5.35 -18.97
CA PHE A 116 -2.42 5.18 -19.22
C PHE A 116 -2.08 3.82 -19.85
N LYS A 117 -2.67 2.72 -19.35
CA LYS A 117 -2.52 1.38 -19.96
C LYS A 117 -3.08 1.36 -21.36
N THR A 118 -4.23 1.98 -21.58
CA THR A 118 -4.84 2.11 -22.92
C THR A 118 -3.95 2.94 -23.86
N LEU A 119 -3.37 4.05 -23.39
CA LEU A 119 -2.44 4.87 -24.18
C LEU A 119 -1.17 4.10 -24.53
N LYS A 120 -0.59 3.36 -23.57
CA LYS A 120 0.56 2.46 -23.82
C LYS A 120 0.23 1.36 -24.83
N TYR A 121 -0.96 0.76 -24.74
CA TYR A 121 -1.45 -0.22 -25.72
C TYR A 121 -1.58 0.40 -27.13
N ILE A 122 -2.09 1.63 -27.23
CA ILE A 122 -2.26 2.35 -28.51
C ILE A 122 -0.90 2.82 -29.07
N GLN A 123 0.06 3.16 -28.22
CA GLN A 123 1.38 3.68 -28.61
C GLN A 123 2.41 2.59 -28.99
N GLY A 124 2.06 1.30 -28.87
CA GLY A 124 2.83 0.20 -29.47
C GLY A 124 4.18 -0.07 -28.82
N SER A 125 4.22 -0.96 -27.84
CA SER A 125 5.45 -1.67 -27.48
C SER A 125 5.17 -3.17 -27.53
N PHE A 126 5.32 -3.73 -28.73
CA PHE A 126 5.96 -5.03 -28.93
C PHE A 126 7.47 -4.79 -29.05
#